data_AF-A0A3B9VJT3-F1
#
_entry.id   AF-A0A3B9VJT3-F1
#
_cell.length_a   1.000
_cell.length_b   1.000
_cell.length_c   1.000
_cell.angle_alpha   90.00
_cell.angle_beta   90.00
_cell.angle_gamma   90.00
#
_symmetry.space_group_name_H-M   'P 1'
#
loop_
_entity.id
_entity.type
_entity.pdbx_description
1 polymer ?
#
loop_
_entity_poly.entity_id
_entity_poly.type
_entity_poly.pdbx_seq_one_letter_code
_entity_poly.pdbx_strand_id
1 'polypeptide(L)'
;MPSRLTFMLTSYKRLFAVPGGWNFSFAGFILRMPISMLYIAIVLFVVAETGSYALAGALSMVASLVLSVATPLWSRVADQIG
;
A
#
# COMPACT_ATOMS: atom_id res chain seq x y z
N MET A 1 13.85 3.28 -37.99
CA MET A 1 12.73 3.17 -37.03
C MET A 1 13.33 2.96 -35.64
N PRO A 2 13.37 3.97 -34.75
CA PRO A 2 13.91 3.76 -33.41
C PRO A 2 13.06 2.70 -32.71
N SER A 3 13.71 1.66 -32.18
CA SER A 3 13.04 0.51 -31.57
C SER A 3 12.21 0.98 -30.37
N ARG A 4 10.97 0.47 -30.25
CA ARG A 4 10.03 0.83 -29.17
C ARG A 4 10.65 0.80 -27.77
N LEU A 5 11.64 -0.07 -27.57
CA LEU A 5 12.41 -0.24 -26.34
C LEU A 5 13.16 1.04 -25.93
N THR A 6 13.78 1.76 -26.86
CA THR A 6 14.54 2.98 -26.54
C THR A 6 13.60 4.12 -26.14
N PHE A 7 12.43 4.22 -26.77
CA PHE A 7 11.39 5.18 -26.40
C PHE A 7 10.82 4.90 -24.99
N MET A 8 10.60 3.63 -24.65
CA MET A 8 10.14 3.23 -23.30
C MET A 8 11.18 3.55 -22.23
N LEU A 9 12.46 3.24 -22.47
CA LEU A 9 13.55 3.53 -21.52
C LEU A 9 13.76 5.03 -21.30
N THR A 10 13.66 5.85 -22.35
CA THR A 10 13.75 7.32 -22.25
C THR A 10 12.55 7.91 -21.50
N SER A 11 11.35 7.34 -21.67
CA SER A 11 10.15 7.77 -20.94
C SER A 11 10.22 7.44 -19.45
N TYR A 12 10.71 6.25 -19.10
CA TYR A 12 10.96 5.86 -17.70
C TYR A 12 12.02 6.74 -17.04
N LYS A 13 13.11 7.05 -17.75
CA LYS A 13 14.14 7.98 -17.28
C LYS A 13 13.59 9.40 -17.06
N ARG A 14 12.65 9.86 -17.89
CA ARG A 14 11.97 11.15 -17.68
C ARG A 14 11.07 11.15 -16.44
N LEU A 15 10.40 10.03 -16.14
CA LEU A 15 9.54 9.90 -14.97
C LEU A 15 10.35 10.00 -13.65
N PHE A 16 11.51 9.36 -13.61
CA PHE A 16 12.43 9.44 -12.46
C PHE A 16 13.24 10.74 -12.40
N ALA A 17 13.29 11.51 -13.49
CA ALA A 17 13.94 12.83 -13.53
C ALA A 17 13.04 13.97 -13.04
N VAL A 18 11.75 13.71 -12.78
CA VAL A 18 10.86 14.67 -12.10
C VAL A 18 11.36 14.88 -10.67
N PRO A 19 11.59 16.12 -10.21
CA PRO A 19 12.05 16.40 -8.86
C PRO A 19 11.05 15.80 -7.85
N GLY A 20 11.50 14.81 -7.06
CA GLY A 20 10.67 14.07 -6.10
C GLY A 20 10.20 12.68 -6.55
N GLY A 21 10.38 12.28 -7.81
CA GLY A 21 9.95 10.96 -8.31
C GLY A 21 10.63 9.77 -7.62
N TRP A 22 11.89 9.96 -7.21
CA TRP A 22 12.63 8.97 -6.40
C TRP A 22 12.07 8.86 -4.97
N ASN A 23 11.82 9.99 -4.31
CA ASN A 23 11.24 10.03 -2.97
C ASN A 23 9.83 9.42 -2.95
N PHE A 24 9.02 9.68 -3.97
CA PHE A 24 7.69 9.07 -4.12
C PHE A 24 7.79 7.54 -4.27
N SER A 25 8.72 7.06 -5.09
CA SER A 25 8.93 5.62 -5.30
C SER A 25 9.44 4.92 -4.04
N PHE A 26 10.34 5.57 -3.30
CA PHE A 26 10.87 5.03 -2.05
C PHE A 26 9.81 5.01 -0.93
N ALA A 27 9.01 6.08 -0.82
CA ALA A 27 7.89 6.13 0.11
C ALA A 27 6.86 5.03 -0.18
N GLY A 28 6.51 4.83 -1.46
CA GLY A 28 5.62 3.74 -1.88
C GLY A 28 6.19 2.34 -1.62
N PHE A 29 7.50 2.16 -1.75
CA PHE A 29 8.17 0.90 -1.43
C PHE A 29 8.10 0.56 0.06
N ILE A 30 8.40 1.54 0.92
CA ILE A 30 8.28 1.38 2.38
C ILE A 30 6.83 1.08 2.76
N LEU A 31 5.85 1.77 2.16
CA LEU A 31 4.44 1.58 2.46
C LEU A 31 3.93 0.18 2.07
N ARG A 32 4.51 -0.45 1.03
CA ARG A 32 4.11 -1.78 0.56
C ARG A 32 4.60 -2.93 1.44
N MET A 33 5.71 -2.76 2.16
CA MET A 33 6.23 -3.77 3.08
C MET A 33 5.21 -4.21 4.15
N PRO A 34 4.57 -3.29 4.90
CA PRO A 34 3.63 -3.67 5.94
C PRO A 34 2.24 -4.07 5.43
N ILE A 35 1.84 -3.63 4.22
CA ILE A 35 0.47 -3.91 3.70
C ILE A 35 0.19 -5.42 3.63
N SER A 36 1.16 -6.22 3.20
CA SER A 36 1.01 -7.69 3.17
C SER A 36 0.99 -8.32 4.57
N MET A 37 1.51 -7.64 5.58
CA MET A 37 1.72 -8.18 6.92
C MET A 37 0.60 -7.83 7.90
N LEU A 38 -0.27 -6.87 7.56
CA LEU A 38 -1.30 -6.34 8.45
C LEU A 38 -2.24 -7.44 8.99
N TYR A 39 -2.80 -8.27 8.11
CA TYR A 39 -3.76 -9.29 8.55
C TYR A 39 -3.12 -10.42 9.36
N ILE A 40 -1.94 -10.89 8.94
CA ILE A 40 -1.23 -11.92 9.69
C ILE A 40 -0.75 -11.40 11.04
N ALA A 41 -0.35 -10.13 11.13
CA ALA A 41 0.03 -9.48 12.39
C ALA A 41 -1.16 -9.40 13.36
N ILE A 42 -2.35 -9.01 12.88
CA ILE A 42 -3.57 -9.01 13.70
C ILE A 42 -3.86 -10.40 14.24
N VAL A 43 -3.82 -11.42 13.39
CA VAL A 43 -4.11 -12.80 13.81
C VAL A 43 -3.10 -13.28 14.85
N LEU A 44 -1.81 -13.12 14.59
CA LEU A 44 -0.76 -13.57 15.50
C LEU A 44 -0.82 -12.84 16.85
N PHE A 45 -1.05 -11.51 16.85
CA PHE A 45 -1.17 -10.73 18.07
C PHE A 45 -2.36 -11.18 18.92
N VAL A 46 -3.53 -11.33 18.29
CA VAL A 46 -4.75 -11.73 19.00
C VAL A 46 -4.63 -13.16 19.52
N VAL A 47 -4.07 -14.08 18.74
CA VAL A 47 -3.85 -15.47 19.17
C VAL A 47 -2.81 -15.53 20.29
N ALA A 48 -1.75 -14.72 20.24
CA ALA A 48 -0.76 -14.65 21.32
C ALA A 48 -1.38 -14.18 22.64
N GLU A 49 -2.32 -13.23 22.60
CA GLU A 49 -2.94 -12.65 23.79
C GLU A 49 -4.14 -13.47 24.30
N THR A 50 -4.97 -14.01 23.41
CA THR A 50 -6.26 -14.64 23.76
C THR A 50 -6.32 -16.15 23.50
N GLY A 51 -5.37 -16.70 22.73
CA GLY A 51 -5.41 -18.10 22.26
C GLY A 51 -6.56 -18.44 21.29
N SER A 52 -7.42 -17.48 20.94
CA SER A 52 -8.64 -17.73 20.16
C SER A 52 -8.53 -17.28 18.70
N TYR A 53 -8.52 -18.25 17.79
CA TYR A 53 -8.55 -18.00 16.35
C TYR A 53 -9.90 -17.41 15.87
N ALA A 54 -10.99 -17.69 16.58
CA ALA A 54 -12.31 -17.14 16.26
C ALA A 54 -12.34 -15.61 16.46
N LEU A 55 -11.77 -15.12 17.57
CA LEU A 55 -11.63 -13.69 17.83
C LEU A 55 -10.66 -13.02 16.84
N ALA A 56 -9.55 -13.69 16.53
CA ALA A 56 -8.58 -13.23 15.54
C ALA A 56 -9.22 -13.05 14.14
N GLY A 57 -10.05 -14.01 13.72
CA GLY A 57 -10.80 -13.94 12.47
C GLY A 57 -11.83 -12.81 12.46
N ALA A 58 -12.60 -12.66 13.55
CA ALA A 58 -13.58 -11.59 13.67
C ALA A 58 -12.93 -10.20 13.59
N LEU A 59 -11.82 -9.98 14.30
CA LEU A 59 -11.06 -8.73 14.24
C LEU A 59 -10.47 -8.46 12.86
N SER A 60 -10.00 -9.51 12.17
CA SER A 60 -9.50 -9.38 10.79
C SER A 60 -10.60 -8.96 9.81
N MET A 61 -11.83 -9.46 9.98
CA MET A 61 -12.99 -9.01 9.19
C MET A 61 -13.33 -7.54 9.47
N VAL A 62 -13.35 -7.14 10.74
CA VAL A 62 -13.60 -5.74 11.12
C VAL A 62 -12.53 -4.83 10.52
N ALA A 63 -11.25 -5.21 10.60
CA ALA A 63 -10.16 -4.46 9.99
C ALA A 63 -10.34 -4.30 8.47
N SER A 64 -10.78 -5.35 7.77
CA SER A 64 -11.09 -5.31 6.34
C SER A 64 -12.24 -4.34 6.03
N LEU A 65 -13.33 -4.37 6.81
CA LEU A 65 -14.46 -3.43 6.65
C LEU A 65 -14.02 -1.98 6.87
N VAL A 66 -13.21 -1.74 7.90
CA VAL A 66 -12.66 -0.40 8.18
C VAL A 66 -11.80 0.07 7.01
N LEU A 67 -10.90 -0.78 6.48
CA LEU A 67 -10.07 -0.44 5.32
C LEU A 67 -10.91 -0.17 4.07
N SER A 68 -11.99 -0.92 3.83
CA SER A 68 -12.90 -0.69 2.70
C SER A 68 -13.57 0.68 2.75
N VAL A 69 -13.78 1.24 3.94
CA VAL A 69 -14.35 2.59 4.11
C VAL A 69 -13.26 3.66 4.15
N ALA A 70 -12.15 3.38 4.83
CA ALA A 70 -11.04 4.32 4.98
C ALA A 70 -10.32 4.59 3.65
N THR A 71 -10.15 3.58 2.80
CA THR A 71 -9.47 3.72 1.50
C THR A 71 -10.08 4.80 0.60
N PRO A 72 -11.41 4.85 0.34
CA PRO A 72 -12.00 5.92 -0.46
C PRO A 72 -12.01 7.27 0.26
N LEU A 73 -12.06 7.31 1.59
CA LEU A 73 -11.95 8.58 2.34
C LEU A 73 -10.57 9.20 2.14
N TRP A 74 -9.52 8.40 2.31
CA TRP A 74 -8.14 8.83 2.11
C TRP A 74 -7.85 9.20 0.66
N SER A 75 -8.38 8.46 -0.32
CA SER A 75 -8.20 8.81 -1.73
C SER A 75 -8.81 10.16 -2.05
N ARG A 76 -10.02 10.45 -1.54
CA ARG A 76 -10.67 11.75 -1.74
C ARG A 76 -9.90 12.89 -1.12
N VAL A 77 -9.36 12.70 0.09
CA VAL A 77 -8.55 13.73 0.76
C VAL A 77 -7.24 13.96 0.00
N ALA A 78 -6.59 12.89 -0.47
CA ALA A 78 -5.39 13.01 -1.31
C ALA A 78 -5.69 13.77 -2.62
N ASP A 79 -6.79 13.44 -3.29
CA ASP A 79 -7.23 14.11 -4.53
C ASP A 79 -7.54 15.60 -4.31
N GLN A 80 -7.92 16.00 -3.10
CA GLN A 80 -8.18 17.41 -2.74
C GLN A 80 -6.92 18.21 -2.43
N ILE A 81 -5.87 17.57 -1.92
CA ILE A 81 -4.65 18.23 -1.46
C ILE A 81 -3.62 18.36 -2.59
N GLY A 82 -3.66 17.48 -3.59
CA GLY A 82 -2.78 17.50 -4.77
C GLY A 82 -1.49 16.71 -4.58
#